data_AF-A0A139Q8Y6-F1
#
_entry.id   AF-A0A139Q8Y6-F1
#
_cell.length_a   1.000
_cell.length_b   1.000
_cell.length_c   1.000
_cell.angle_alpha   90.00
_cell.angle_beta   90.00
_cell.angle_gamma   90.00
#
_symmetry.space_group_name_H-M   'P 1'
#
loop_
_entity.id
_entity.type
_entity.pdbx_description
1 polymer ?
#
loop_
_entity_poly.entity_id
_entity_poly.type
_entity_poly.pdbx_seq_one_letter_code
_entity_poly.pdbx_strand_id
1 'polypeptide(L)'
;MKKLLSFSIALLSITTLVACSGHKTESKVPEEKIEQKQIKFDEKLFKEAGLLPFKNEKQLELGELDSKSRATGAHIQLKDSDEPTEKRESKLTYDPVGWHNYKFFYGDGKKEAWLMSRGHLIGYQFSGLNDEKRNLVPMTNWLNAGNYSGTDDQNQSSMLYYENRLDSWLANHPNYYLDYKVTPIYQKDELIPR
;
A
#
# COMPACT_ATOMS: atom_id res chain seq x y z
N MET A 1 70.15 32.48 19.27
CA MET A 1 68.96 33.34 19.44
C MET A 1 67.74 32.48 19.21
N LYS A 2 67.06 32.06 20.27
CA LYS A 2 65.78 32.59 20.79
C LYS A 2 64.58 31.82 20.21
N LYS A 3 63.84 31.17 21.13
CA LYS A 3 62.50 30.60 21.00
C LYS A 3 61.55 31.55 20.27
N LEU A 4 60.51 31.00 19.65
CA LEU A 4 59.11 31.34 19.97
C LEU A 4 58.18 30.28 19.37
N LEU A 5 57.45 29.60 20.26
CA LEU A 5 56.23 28.87 19.93
C LEU A 5 55.19 29.89 19.46
N SER A 6 54.49 29.59 18.38
CA SER A 6 53.28 30.31 17.98
C SER A 6 52.09 29.37 18.12
N PHE A 7 51.35 29.53 19.20
CA PHE A 7 50.01 28.98 19.39
C PHE A 7 49.05 29.71 18.43
N SER A 8 48.40 28.99 17.52
CA SER A 8 47.21 29.49 16.83
C SER A 8 45.97 29.07 17.62
N ILE A 9 45.30 30.07 18.20
CA ILE A 9 44.02 29.93 18.90
C ILE A 9 42.92 29.97 17.83
N ALA A 10 42.11 28.92 17.78
CA ALA A 10 40.90 28.86 16.97
C ALA A 10 39.83 29.80 17.56
N LEU A 11 39.38 30.79 16.79
CA LEU A 11 38.18 31.57 17.10
C LEU A 11 36.96 30.82 16.52
N LEU A 12 36.23 30.12 17.38
CA LEU A 12 34.89 29.63 17.08
C LEU A 12 33.91 30.80 17.24
N SER A 13 33.48 31.42 16.14
CA SER A 13 32.40 32.39 16.14
C SER A 13 31.05 31.66 16.08
N ILE A 14 30.41 31.50 17.23
CA ILE A 14 29.02 31.06 17.36
C ILE A 14 28.14 32.29 17.17
N THR A 15 27.46 32.40 16.02
CA THR A 15 26.37 33.34 15.83
C THR A 15 25.05 32.65 16.15
N THR A 16 24.47 32.99 17.30
CA THR A 16 23.09 32.60 17.65
C THR A 16 22.11 33.52 16.93
N LEU A 17 21.42 33.00 15.92
CA LEU A 17 20.20 33.62 15.40
C LEU A 17 19.01 33.06 16.18
N VAL A 18 18.46 33.88 17.06
CA VAL A 18 17.13 33.68 17.64
C VAL A 18 16.12 34.17 16.62
N ALA A 19 15.33 33.25 16.07
CA ALA A 19 14.10 33.56 15.36
C ALA A 19 12.98 32.69 15.95
N CYS A 20 12.10 33.34 16.71
CA CYS A 20 10.83 32.79 17.16
C CYS A 20 9.91 32.55 15.95
N SER A 21 9.23 31.41 15.89
CA SER A 21 7.78 31.30 15.70
C SER A 21 7.40 29.92 15.14
N GLY A 22 6.52 29.22 15.86
CA GLY A 22 5.80 28.06 15.33
C GLY A 22 6.24 26.70 15.87
N HIS A 23 6.26 26.51 17.20
CA HIS A 23 6.06 25.15 17.72
C HIS A 23 4.65 24.70 17.28
N LYS A 24 4.58 23.80 16.30
CA LYS A 24 3.41 22.92 16.19
C LYS A 24 3.49 22.00 17.40
N THR A 25 2.66 22.27 18.39
CA THR A 25 2.36 21.31 19.45
C THR A 25 1.81 20.07 18.77
N GLU A 26 2.59 18.99 18.77
CA GLU A 26 2.06 17.65 18.58
C GLU A 26 1.00 17.44 19.66
N SER A 27 -0.25 17.59 19.26
CA SER A 27 -1.39 17.11 20.02
C SER A 27 -1.28 15.60 20.07
N LYS A 28 -0.55 15.07 21.07
CA LYS A 28 -0.70 13.69 21.50
C LYS A 28 -2.14 13.55 21.98
N VAL A 29 -3.02 13.08 21.10
CA VAL A 29 -4.34 12.60 21.49
C VAL A 29 -4.07 11.53 22.56
N PRO A 30 -4.66 11.64 23.76
CA PRO A 30 -4.51 10.59 24.75
C PRO A 30 -5.01 9.29 24.13
N GLU A 31 -4.13 8.30 23.95
CA GLU A 31 -4.55 6.92 23.76
C GLU A 31 -5.32 6.55 25.03
N GLU A 32 -6.64 6.68 24.95
CA GLU A 32 -7.52 6.11 25.93
C GLU A 32 -7.17 4.62 25.96
N LYS A 33 -6.64 4.15 27.10
CA LYS A 33 -6.52 2.72 27.36
C LYS A 33 -7.94 2.19 27.43
N ILE A 34 -8.51 1.89 26.27
CA ILE A 34 -9.69 1.06 26.16
C ILE A 34 -9.22 -0.27 26.72
N GLU A 35 -9.58 -0.53 27.97
CA GLU A 35 -9.56 -1.87 28.53
C GLU A 35 -10.46 -2.67 27.59
N GLN A 36 -9.83 -3.41 26.67
CA GLN A 36 -10.52 -4.29 25.74
C GLN A 36 -11.23 -5.31 26.60
N LYS A 37 -12.48 -4.99 26.93
CA LYS A 37 -13.38 -5.94 27.56
C LYS A 37 -13.36 -7.14 26.64
N GLN A 38 -12.90 -8.27 27.13
CA GLN A 38 -12.76 -9.48 26.34
C GLN A 38 -14.17 -9.98 25.99
N ILE A 39 -14.78 -9.37 24.98
CA ILE A 39 -16.05 -9.80 24.42
C ILE A 39 -15.74 -11.16 23.80
N LYS A 40 -16.57 -12.17 24.11
CA LYS A 40 -16.46 -13.46 23.44
C LYS A 40 -16.50 -13.23 21.93
N PHE A 41 -15.50 -13.74 21.22
CA PHE A 41 -15.46 -13.73 19.76
C PHE A 41 -16.76 -14.31 19.20
N ASP A 42 -17.49 -13.52 18.42
CA ASP A 42 -18.71 -13.96 17.77
C ASP A 42 -18.35 -14.58 16.41
N GLU A 43 -18.14 -15.90 16.39
CA GLU A 43 -17.82 -16.65 15.18
C GLU A 43 -18.90 -16.51 14.10
N LYS A 44 -20.17 -16.31 14.48
CA LYS A 44 -21.29 -16.24 13.53
C LYS A 44 -21.24 -14.90 12.79
N LEU A 45 -21.10 -13.80 13.52
CA LEU A 45 -20.97 -12.46 12.93
C LEU A 45 -19.73 -12.38 12.01
N PHE A 46 -18.61 -12.98 12.43
CA PHE A 46 -17.38 -13.02 11.63
C PHE A 46 -17.58 -13.76 10.30
N LYS A 47 -18.27 -14.91 10.33
CA LYS A 47 -18.60 -15.69 9.13
C LYS A 47 -19.58 -14.97 8.22
N GLU A 48 -20.59 -14.30 8.79
CA GLU A 48 -21.58 -13.52 8.02
C GLU A 48 -20.94 -12.30 7.35
N ALA A 49 -19.98 -11.66 8.01
CA ALA A 49 -19.21 -10.54 7.46
C ALA A 49 -18.13 -10.98 6.45
N GLY A 50 -17.86 -12.29 6.35
CA GLY A 50 -16.86 -12.84 5.44
C GLY A 50 -15.42 -12.46 5.79
N LEU A 51 -15.13 -12.27 7.08
CA LEU A 51 -13.81 -11.92 7.63
C LEU A 51 -12.95 -13.17 7.88
N LEU A 52 -11.62 -13.01 7.92
CA LEU A 52 -10.71 -14.13 8.25
C LEU A 52 -10.77 -14.43 9.76
N PRO A 53 -10.90 -15.70 10.19
CA PRO A 53 -10.82 -16.04 11.61
C PRO A 53 -9.60 -15.40 12.26
N PHE A 54 -9.78 -14.66 13.35
CA PHE A 54 -8.68 -13.92 13.97
C PHE A 54 -7.67 -14.88 14.61
N LYS A 55 -6.43 -14.89 14.11
CA LYS A 55 -5.34 -15.76 14.60
C LYS A 55 -4.21 -15.01 15.30
N ASN A 56 -4.28 -13.68 15.38
CA ASN A 56 -3.21 -12.84 15.94
C ASN A 56 -1.85 -13.06 15.24
N GLU A 57 -1.89 -13.28 13.93
CA GLU A 57 -0.74 -13.44 13.04
C GLU A 57 -1.13 -12.94 11.64
N LYS A 58 -0.14 -12.63 10.80
CA LYS A 58 -0.39 -12.30 9.38
C LYS A 58 -1.06 -13.49 8.70
N GLN A 59 -2.17 -13.25 8.03
CA GLN A 59 -2.87 -14.22 7.18
C GLN A 59 -3.00 -13.66 5.78
N LEU A 60 -2.77 -14.49 4.76
CA LEU A 60 -3.02 -14.17 3.36
C LEU A 60 -3.66 -15.37 2.68
N GLU A 61 -4.93 -15.23 2.32
CA GLU A 61 -5.69 -16.23 1.57
C GLU A 61 -5.89 -15.72 0.14
N LEU A 62 -5.45 -16.54 -0.81
CA LEU A 62 -5.63 -16.29 -2.24
C LEU A 62 -6.63 -17.31 -2.78
N GLY A 63 -7.63 -16.83 -3.51
CA GLY A 63 -8.55 -17.70 -4.22
C GLY A 63 -7.82 -18.50 -5.30
N GLU A 64 -8.18 -19.77 -5.45
CA GLU A 64 -7.69 -20.57 -6.57
C GLU A 64 -8.09 -19.93 -7.90
N LEU A 65 -7.23 -20.11 -8.91
CA LEU A 65 -7.58 -19.67 -10.25
C LEU A 65 -8.82 -20.43 -10.71
N ASP A 66 -9.75 -19.73 -11.37
CA ASP A 66 -10.94 -20.39 -11.90
C ASP A 66 -10.65 -21.20 -13.18
N SER A 67 -11.70 -21.77 -13.78
CA SER A 67 -11.59 -22.60 -14.99
C SER A 67 -11.04 -21.87 -16.22
N LYS A 68 -10.90 -20.54 -16.17
CA LYS A 68 -10.28 -19.70 -17.21
C LYS A 68 -8.91 -19.17 -16.78
N SER A 69 -8.36 -19.71 -15.68
CA SER A 69 -7.11 -19.27 -15.08
C SER A 69 -7.15 -17.81 -14.59
N ARG A 70 -8.34 -17.29 -14.21
CA ARG A 70 -8.51 -15.93 -13.66
C ARG A 70 -8.29 -15.94 -12.14
N ALA A 71 -7.65 -14.90 -11.60
CA ALA A 71 -7.60 -14.67 -10.16
C ALA A 71 -9.00 -14.42 -9.62
N THR A 72 -9.37 -15.02 -8.49
CA THR A 72 -10.76 -15.02 -8.01
C THR A 72 -10.97 -14.17 -6.75
N GLY A 73 -9.89 -13.81 -6.06
CA GLY A 73 -9.92 -12.96 -4.89
C GLY A 73 -8.67 -13.10 -4.05
N ALA A 74 -8.43 -12.10 -3.20
CA ALA A 74 -7.36 -12.11 -2.24
C ALA A 74 -7.84 -11.45 -0.94
N HIS A 75 -7.46 -12.03 0.19
CA HIS A 75 -7.89 -11.62 1.51
C HIS A 75 -6.70 -11.66 2.46
N ILE A 76 -6.38 -10.54 3.08
CA ILE A 76 -5.27 -10.39 4.00
C ILE A 76 -5.75 -9.92 5.37
N GLN A 77 -5.16 -10.46 6.44
CA GLN A 77 -5.26 -9.93 7.79
C GLN A 77 -3.84 -9.65 8.30
N LEU A 78 -3.53 -8.40 8.63
CA LEU A 78 -2.17 -7.98 9.00
C LEU A 78 -2.17 -6.77 9.93
N LYS A 79 -1.06 -6.57 10.64
CA LYS A 79 -0.74 -5.30 11.33
C LYS A 79 0.43 -4.59 10.65
N ASP A 80 0.72 -3.36 11.07
CA ASP A 80 1.81 -2.52 10.54
C ASP A 80 3.16 -3.24 10.49
N SER A 81 3.51 -3.98 11.55
CA SER A 81 4.79 -4.72 11.61
C SER A 81 4.90 -5.90 10.63
N ASP A 82 3.81 -6.27 9.95
CA ASP A 82 3.76 -7.39 9.01
C ASP A 82 3.94 -6.95 7.54
N GLU A 83 4.01 -5.63 7.30
CA GLU A 83 4.31 -5.05 5.99
C GLU A 83 5.72 -5.46 5.53
N PRO A 84 5.93 -5.70 4.23
CA PRO A 84 7.20 -6.16 3.71
C PRO A 84 8.26 -5.06 3.80
N THR A 85 9.41 -5.40 4.34
CA THR A 85 10.60 -4.53 4.38
C THR A 85 11.45 -4.64 3.11
N GLU A 86 11.30 -5.74 2.36
CA GLU A 86 12.06 -5.99 1.15
C GLU A 86 11.62 -5.06 0.03
N LYS A 87 12.58 -4.66 -0.81
CA LYS A 87 12.28 -3.84 -1.97
C LYS A 87 11.51 -4.66 -3.01
N ARG A 88 10.36 -4.13 -3.44
CA ARG A 88 9.59 -4.68 -4.56
C ARG A 88 10.46 -4.86 -5.81
N GLU A 89 10.23 -5.95 -6.54
CA GLU A 89 10.85 -6.13 -7.84
C GLU A 89 10.48 -4.99 -8.79
N SER A 90 11.47 -4.53 -9.57
CA SER A 90 11.28 -3.40 -10.49
C SER A 90 10.35 -3.73 -11.67
N LYS A 91 10.11 -5.02 -11.92
CA LYS A 91 9.28 -5.48 -13.04
C LYS A 91 8.62 -6.81 -12.70
N LEU A 92 7.32 -6.89 -13.01
CA LEU A 92 6.55 -8.13 -13.00
C LEU A 92 6.70 -8.86 -14.35
N THR A 93 6.82 -10.18 -14.30
CA THR A 93 7.04 -11.06 -15.45
C THR A 93 5.82 -11.89 -15.82
N TYR A 94 4.92 -12.16 -14.87
CA TYR A 94 3.72 -12.94 -15.11
C TYR A 94 2.65 -12.11 -15.86
N ASP A 95 2.14 -12.66 -16.96
CA ASP A 95 1.02 -12.08 -17.70
C ASP A 95 -0.28 -12.79 -17.29
N PRO A 96 -1.19 -12.11 -16.56
CA PRO A 96 -2.47 -12.70 -16.21
C PRO A 96 -3.33 -12.90 -17.45
N VAL A 97 -4.33 -13.78 -17.36
CA VAL A 97 -5.23 -14.02 -18.48
C VAL A 97 -5.92 -12.74 -18.95
N GLY A 98 -6.11 -12.62 -20.27
CA GLY A 98 -6.61 -11.39 -20.88
C GLY A 98 -5.57 -10.27 -20.99
N TRP A 99 -4.31 -10.49 -20.58
CA TRP A 99 -3.25 -9.51 -20.74
C TRP A 99 -3.02 -9.14 -22.21
N HIS A 100 -3.30 -7.87 -22.51
CA HIS A 100 -2.93 -7.22 -23.76
C HIS A 100 -2.74 -5.73 -23.45
N ASN A 101 -1.58 -5.18 -23.80
CA ASN A 101 -1.24 -3.80 -23.47
C ASN A 101 -0.91 -3.02 -24.73
N TYR A 102 -1.38 -1.78 -24.79
CA TYR A 102 -1.12 -0.87 -25.90
C TYR A 102 -0.87 0.53 -25.38
N LYS A 103 -0.09 1.28 -26.15
CA LYS A 103 0.08 2.70 -25.92
C LYS A 103 -1.11 3.46 -26.51
N PHE A 104 -1.53 4.51 -25.83
CA PHE A 104 -2.57 5.41 -26.31
C PHE A 104 -2.21 6.86 -25.97
N PHE A 105 -2.78 7.79 -26.74
CA PHE A 105 -2.66 9.22 -26.47
C PHE A 105 -3.78 9.68 -25.53
N TYR A 106 -3.45 10.55 -24.57
CA TYR A 106 -4.40 11.07 -23.58
C TYR A 106 -4.26 12.58 -23.38
N GLY A 107 -5.23 13.17 -22.67
CA GLY A 107 -5.29 14.61 -22.45
C GLY A 107 -5.56 15.38 -23.74
N ASP A 108 -4.63 16.26 -24.13
CA ASP A 108 -4.68 17.02 -25.40
C ASP A 108 -4.15 16.23 -26.61
N GLY A 109 -3.85 14.94 -26.43
CA GLY A 109 -3.33 14.06 -27.48
C GLY A 109 -1.82 14.14 -27.68
N LYS A 110 -1.08 14.91 -26.88
CA LYS A 110 0.39 15.02 -26.99
C LYS A 110 1.16 14.07 -26.07
N LYS A 111 0.49 13.52 -25.05
CA LYS A 111 1.10 12.57 -24.11
C LYS A 111 0.68 11.16 -24.46
N GLU A 112 1.63 10.23 -24.39
CA GLU A 112 1.37 8.80 -24.52
C GLU A 112 1.55 8.08 -23.19
N ALA A 113 0.77 7.02 -22.98
CA ALA A 113 0.91 6.12 -21.85
C ALA A 113 0.56 4.69 -22.26
N TRP A 114 1.08 3.72 -21.54
CA TRP A 114 0.51 2.36 -21.58
C TRP A 114 -0.89 2.39 -20.97
N LEU A 115 -1.84 1.66 -21.53
CA LEU A 115 -3.18 1.59 -20.96
C LEU A 115 -3.20 0.71 -19.71
N MET A 116 -2.57 -0.46 -19.78
CA MET A 116 -2.69 -1.50 -18.77
C MET A 116 -1.45 -1.62 -17.89
N SER A 117 -1.67 -2.10 -16.67
CA SER A 117 -0.70 -2.59 -15.71
C SER A 117 -1.09 -4.00 -15.26
N ARG A 118 -0.11 -4.76 -14.79
CA ARG A 118 -0.33 -5.99 -14.03
C ARG A 118 -0.65 -5.56 -12.61
N GLY A 119 -1.95 -5.40 -12.33
CA GLY A 119 -2.43 -4.88 -11.05
C GLY A 119 -2.52 -5.99 -10.01
N HIS A 120 -2.09 -5.69 -8.80
CA HIS A 120 -2.21 -6.59 -7.66
C HIS A 120 -3.63 -6.52 -7.08
N LEU A 121 -4.24 -7.64 -6.67
CA LEU A 121 -5.50 -7.57 -5.90
C LEU A 121 -5.23 -7.01 -4.50
N ILE A 122 -4.19 -7.51 -3.81
CA ILE A 122 -3.64 -6.93 -2.59
C ILE A 122 -2.26 -6.38 -2.92
N GLY A 123 -2.11 -5.04 -2.87
CA GLY A 123 -0.88 -4.33 -3.17
C GLY A 123 0.36 -4.89 -2.46
N TYR A 124 1.52 -4.72 -3.10
CA TYR A 124 2.81 -5.19 -2.55
C TYR A 124 3.04 -4.68 -1.12
N GLN A 125 2.67 -3.43 -0.81
CA GLN A 125 2.84 -2.82 0.51
C GLN A 125 2.17 -3.63 1.65
N PHE A 126 1.16 -4.45 1.35
CA PHE A 126 0.56 -5.35 2.33
C PHE A 126 1.03 -6.80 2.16
N SER A 127 0.99 -7.30 0.92
CA SER A 127 1.18 -8.72 0.63
C SER A 127 2.65 -9.14 0.53
N GLY A 128 3.52 -8.27 0.05
CA GLY A 128 4.89 -8.59 -0.36
C GLY A 128 4.98 -9.46 -1.63
N LEU A 129 3.87 -9.67 -2.34
CA LEU A 129 3.84 -10.53 -3.52
C LEU A 129 4.27 -9.78 -4.79
N ASN A 130 5.18 -10.38 -5.57
CA ASN A 130 5.50 -9.93 -6.93
C ASN A 130 4.62 -10.68 -7.95
N ASP A 131 5.12 -11.75 -8.57
CA ASP A 131 4.48 -12.48 -9.69
C ASP A 131 3.51 -13.62 -9.27
N GLU A 132 2.84 -13.50 -8.13
CA GLU A 132 1.83 -14.50 -7.73
C GLU A 132 0.57 -14.37 -8.59
N LYS A 133 0.36 -15.36 -9.46
CA LYS A 133 -0.73 -15.42 -10.44
C LYS A 133 -2.13 -15.25 -9.86
N ARG A 134 -2.36 -15.71 -8.62
CA ARG A 134 -3.67 -15.57 -7.94
C ARG A 134 -3.90 -14.16 -7.39
N ASN A 135 -2.88 -13.31 -7.40
CA ASN A 135 -2.93 -11.92 -6.94
C ASN A 135 -2.76 -10.92 -8.09
N LEU A 136 -2.76 -11.33 -9.35
CA LEU A 136 -2.54 -10.44 -10.50
C LEU A 136 -3.69 -10.49 -11.51
N VAL A 137 -4.14 -9.30 -11.95
CA VAL A 137 -5.13 -9.14 -13.02
C VAL A 137 -4.71 -8.00 -13.97
N PRO A 138 -5.17 -7.98 -15.24
CA PRO A 138 -5.03 -6.80 -16.07
C PRO A 138 -5.86 -5.66 -15.47
N MET A 139 -5.24 -4.51 -15.20
CA MET A 139 -5.92 -3.30 -14.74
C MET A 139 -5.49 -2.10 -15.55
N THR A 140 -6.39 -1.14 -15.77
CA THR A 140 -5.97 0.14 -16.36
C THR A 140 -5.02 0.87 -15.42
N ASN A 141 -4.06 1.62 -15.95
CA ASN A 141 -3.21 2.49 -15.14
C ASN A 141 -4.02 3.52 -14.36
N TRP A 142 -5.19 3.93 -14.88
CA TRP A 142 -6.12 4.80 -14.15
C TRP A 142 -6.65 4.15 -12.87
N LEU A 143 -7.08 2.89 -12.93
CA LEU A 143 -7.54 2.15 -11.76
C LEU A 143 -6.39 1.79 -10.82
N ASN A 144 -5.25 1.34 -11.36
CA ASN A 144 -4.13 0.85 -10.54
C ASN A 144 -3.32 1.96 -9.88
N ALA A 145 -3.04 3.06 -10.60
CA ALA A 145 -2.14 4.12 -10.16
C ALA A 145 -2.83 5.48 -9.99
N GLY A 146 -4.11 5.60 -10.35
CA GLY A 146 -4.85 6.86 -10.33
C GLY A 146 -4.49 7.83 -11.45
N ASN A 147 -3.50 7.48 -12.28
CA ASN A 147 -3.05 8.31 -13.38
C ASN A 147 -2.44 7.44 -14.49
N TYR A 148 -2.39 7.97 -15.71
CA TYR A 148 -1.74 7.30 -16.84
C TYR A 148 -0.20 7.45 -16.81
N SER A 149 0.32 8.42 -16.06
CA SER A 149 1.75 8.63 -15.86
C SER A 149 2.04 8.98 -14.41
N GLY A 150 2.92 8.22 -13.76
CA GLY A 150 3.15 8.33 -12.32
C GLY A 150 1.97 7.81 -11.52
N THR A 151 1.80 8.33 -10.30
CA THR A 151 0.73 7.97 -9.38
C THR A 151 -0.08 9.20 -8.98
N ASP A 152 -1.36 8.99 -8.67
CA ASP A 152 -2.26 9.97 -8.07
C ASP A 152 -3.13 9.25 -7.02
N ASP A 153 -2.81 9.45 -5.74
CA ASP A 153 -3.52 8.85 -4.61
C ASP A 153 -4.71 9.69 -4.10
N GLN A 154 -5.01 10.79 -4.79
CA GLN A 154 -6.22 11.60 -4.56
C GLN A 154 -7.36 11.20 -5.50
N ASN A 155 -7.07 10.42 -6.55
CA ASN A 155 -8.08 9.91 -7.46
C ASN A 155 -8.90 8.78 -6.83
N GLN A 156 -10.14 9.09 -6.42
CA GLN A 156 -11.07 8.12 -5.82
C GLN A 156 -11.51 6.97 -6.75
N SER A 157 -11.26 7.09 -8.07
CA SER A 157 -11.46 5.97 -9.01
C SER A 157 -10.31 4.98 -9.01
N SER A 158 -9.24 5.26 -8.26
CA SER A 158 -8.04 4.43 -8.15
C SER A 158 -8.12 3.53 -6.93
N MET A 159 -7.64 2.29 -7.05
CA MET A 159 -7.40 1.46 -5.89
C MET A 159 -6.31 2.03 -4.98
N LEU A 160 -5.29 2.70 -5.56
CA LEU A 160 -4.21 3.33 -4.81
C LEU A 160 -4.71 4.34 -3.77
N TYR A 161 -5.80 5.06 -4.09
CA TYR A 161 -6.43 6.00 -3.15
C TYR A 161 -6.87 5.29 -1.85
N TYR A 162 -7.45 4.10 -1.98
CA TYR A 162 -7.93 3.32 -0.84
C TYR A 162 -6.77 2.62 -0.13
N GLU A 163 -5.85 2.01 -0.89
CA GLU A 163 -4.68 1.32 -0.34
C GLU A 163 -3.82 2.26 0.51
N ASN A 164 -3.49 3.47 0.04
CA ASN A 164 -2.70 4.44 0.82
C ASN A 164 -3.41 4.89 2.10
N ARG A 165 -4.75 4.85 2.15
CA ARG A 165 -5.51 5.21 3.37
C ARG A 165 -5.53 4.06 4.36
N LEU A 166 -5.57 2.82 3.89
CA LEU A 166 -5.46 1.63 4.74
C LEU A 166 -4.05 1.52 5.34
N ASP A 167 -3.02 1.77 4.53
CA ASP A 167 -1.62 1.85 4.95
C ASP A 167 -1.39 2.95 5.99
N SER A 168 -1.88 4.16 5.71
CA SER A 168 -1.85 5.24 6.70
C SER A 168 -2.60 4.90 7.98
N TRP A 169 -3.70 4.14 7.90
CA TRP A 169 -4.41 3.68 9.08
C TRP A 169 -3.58 2.67 9.89
N LEU A 170 -2.92 1.69 9.25
CA LEU A 170 -2.01 0.74 9.90
C LEU A 170 -0.88 1.47 10.64
N ALA A 171 -0.22 2.41 9.97
CA ALA A 171 0.87 3.20 10.55
C ALA A 171 0.45 4.00 11.81
N ASN A 172 -0.80 4.48 11.83
CA ASN A 172 -1.36 5.21 12.98
C ASN A 172 -1.95 4.28 14.06
N HIS A 173 -2.11 2.98 13.77
CA HIS A 173 -2.70 1.99 14.66
C HIS A 173 -1.86 0.71 14.68
N PRO A 174 -0.56 0.77 15.05
CA PRO A 174 0.42 -0.30 14.79
C PRO A 174 0.12 -1.63 15.51
N ASN A 175 -0.74 -1.60 16.53
CA ASN A 175 -1.15 -2.77 17.31
C ASN A 175 -2.51 -3.36 16.87
N TYR A 176 -3.18 -2.73 15.90
CA TYR A 176 -4.45 -3.20 15.36
C TYR A 176 -4.23 -4.01 14.09
N TYR A 177 -5.18 -4.91 13.81
CA TYR A 177 -5.19 -5.69 12.58
C TYR A 177 -6.16 -5.07 11.57
N LEU A 178 -5.68 -4.89 10.35
CA LEU A 178 -6.49 -4.66 9.17
C LEU A 178 -6.92 -6.01 8.58
N ASP A 179 -8.21 -6.18 8.33
CA ASP A 179 -8.79 -7.28 7.56
C ASP A 179 -9.29 -6.71 6.22
N TYR A 180 -8.60 -7.04 5.12
CA TYR A 180 -8.77 -6.42 3.81
C TYR A 180 -8.94 -7.47 2.73
N LYS A 181 -10.02 -7.35 1.95
CA LYS A 181 -10.38 -8.28 0.89
C LYS A 181 -10.65 -7.56 -0.42
N VAL A 182 -10.11 -8.10 -1.50
CA VAL A 182 -10.35 -7.64 -2.87
C VAL A 182 -10.87 -8.79 -3.71
N THR A 183 -11.95 -8.56 -4.45
CA THR A 183 -12.58 -9.54 -5.33
C THR A 183 -12.76 -8.93 -6.72
N PRO A 184 -12.04 -9.42 -7.73
CA PRO A 184 -12.25 -8.99 -9.12
C PRO A 184 -13.63 -9.45 -9.61
N ILE A 185 -14.35 -8.56 -10.30
CA ILE A 185 -15.69 -8.85 -10.82
C ILE A 185 -15.59 -9.14 -12.33
N TYR A 186 -15.92 -10.37 -12.73
CA TYR A 186 -15.96 -10.77 -14.13
C TYR A 186 -17.39 -10.90 -14.64
N GLN A 187 -17.67 -10.42 -15.85
CA GLN A 187 -18.95 -10.69 -16.50
C GLN A 187 -18.82 -11.92 -17.41
N LYS A 188 -19.51 -13.02 -17.06
CA LYS A 188 -19.50 -14.27 -17.82
C LYS A 188 -18.06 -14.77 -18.09
N ASP A 189 -17.71 -14.90 -19.36
CA ASP A 189 -16.44 -15.41 -19.86
C ASP A 189 -15.38 -14.33 -20.10
N GLU A 190 -15.62 -13.09 -19.66
CA GLU A 190 -14.62 -12.02 -19.74
C GLU A 190 -13.34 -12.39 -19.01
N LEU A 191 -12.20 -12.12 -19.64
CA LEU A 191 -10.87 -12.40 -19.08
C LEU A 191 -10.33 -11.23 -18.24
N ILE A 192 -10.89 -10.03 -18.44
CA ILE A 192 -10.51 -8.80 -17.74
C ILE A 192 -11.63 -8.46 -16.76
N PRO A 193 -11.33 -8.12 -15.49
CA PRO A 193 -12.35 -7.70 -14.53
C PRO A 193 -12.90 -6.30 -14.87
N ARG A 194 -14.14 -6.03 -14.44
CA ARG A 194 -14.86 -4.77 -14.62
C ARG A 194 -14.51 -3.72 -13.57
#